data_AF-A0A972GCU9-F1
#
_entry.id   AF-A0A972GCU9-F1
#
_cell.length_a   1.000
_cell.length_b   1.000
_cell.length_c   1.000
_cell.angle_alpha   90.00
_cell.angle_beta   90.00
_cell.angle_gamma   90.00
#
_symmetry.space_group_name_H-M   'P 1'
#
loop_
_entity.id
_entity.type
_entity.pdbx_description
1 polymer ?
#
loop_
_entity_poly.entity_id
_entity_poly.type
_entity_poly.pdbx_seq_one_letter_code
_entity_poly.pdbx_strand_id
1 'polypeptide(L)'
;MTKFKGRVASIAPGLSVVVVAAVVSTAGVDQAAAQAADACGGPTNGVVTCAAGPYADGITYNTSGPDDLSLILNEDDVTVRGSGARVVGSTSGEGNISMQLQNGKVITDASSGFVVGLLAQINNTASTATATVRMTDGEINTTGANHHGILADNKGLGDAIALMEGGKITTSGGDTYGLWATVGHAQSTDSATASVTGGEINVGGIWSHGLYAINRGLGAATVQMDGGSVTTSRLHARALYAEITNQNSEARATASATGDAKIKTVDRKAYGLLAKTNGLGDTLAAIDRSSITTLGREAHGLWAEITNTASTATSTAHMNESNINTIADDTYGLLASTEGRSGGALAQMSGGRVTTLGEDAHGLLAYVHEAGNEATATVRMTKGDVETIGEYSHALWADNRGRGSATVQLEGGTVTTAGKGAYGLLAGAYGGGSAVVDLGTDATVRVYGADADGIRAEGATGFDVDVAGRVTGGAGNGAAIRTISGAGGEIDIASGAIVTAGGSGIVIVDWNGDAVVTVKGHIDGEVFLGAGDDSFTLEATASFDFSHVLDGGSGDNDHLT
;
A
#
# COMPACT_ATOMS: atom_id res chain seq x y z
N MET A 1 -59.93 -59.24 -34.16
CA MET A 1 -59.25 -59.10 -32.86
C MET A 1 -59.90 -57.87 -32.18
N THR A 2 -60.91 -57.98 -31.31
CA THR A 2 -60.91 -58.39 -29.87
C THR A 2 -60.05 -57.49 -28.98
N LYS A 3 -60.50 -56.88 -27.87
CA LYS A 3 -61.74 -57.00 -27.03
C LYS A 3 -61.98 -55.66 -26.26
N PHE A 4 -63.21 -55.13 -26.09
CA PHE A 4 -64.15 -55.25 -24.93
C PHE A 4 -63.54 -54.88 -23.55
N LYS A 5 -64.09 -54.05 -22.62
CA LYS A 5 -65.42 -53.42 -22.27
C LYS A 5 -65.17 -52.05 -21.53
N GLY A 6 -66.12 -51.21 -21.04
CA GLY A 6 -67.60 -51.14 -21.11
C GLY A 6 -68.27 -50.25 -20.02
N ARG A 7 -69.19 -49.35 -20.45
CA ARG A 7 -70.25 -48.52 -19.79
C ARG A 7 -70.57 -48.48 -18.26
N VAL A 8 -70.65 -47.23 -17.75
CA VAL A 8 -71.79 -46.47 -17.12
C VAL A 8 -72.64 -47.02 -15.93
N ALA A 9 -72.68 -46.23 -14.83
CA ALA A 9 -73.87 -45.76 -14.05
C ALA A 9 -73.39 -44.65 -13.08
N SER A 10 -73.85 -43.38 -13.07
CA SER A 10 -75.18 -42.80 -12.81
C SER A 10 -75.74 -43.04 -11.39
N ILE A 11 -75.83 -41.98 -10.58
CA ILE A 11 -76.97 -41.54 -9.73
C ILE A 11 -76.67 -40.09 -9.26
N ALA A 12 -77.71 -39.25 -9.21
CA ALA A 12 -77.79 -37.95 -8.49
C ALA A 12 -79.20 -37.87 -7.84
N PRO A 13 -79.59 -36.85 -7.05
CA PRO A 13 -78.85 -35.70 -6.49
C PRO A 13 -78.96 -35.59 -4.94
N GLY A 14 -78.38 -34.55 -4.32
CA GLY A 14 -78.49 -34.31 -2.87
C GLY A 14 -78.25 -32.86 -2.46
N LEU A 15 -79.33 -32.17 -2.09
CA LEU A 15 -79.37 -30.76 -1.68
C LEU A 15 -78.72 -30.52 -0.30
N SER A 16 -78.03 -29.39 -0.10
CA SER A 16 -78.25 -28.46 1.03
C SER A 16 -77.32 -27.24 0.99
N VAL A 17 -77.91 -26.04 1.04
CA VAL A 17 -77.20 -24.79 1.32
C VAL A 17 -77.10 -24.63 2.84
N VAL A 18 -75.89 -24.39 3.36
CA VAL A 18 -75.70 -23.88 4.72
C VAL A 18 -74.82 -22.64 4.65
N VAL A 19 -75.41 -21.49 4.99
CA VAL A 19 -74.65 -20.26 5.24
C VAL A 19 -74.13 -20.33 6.67
N VAL A 20 -72.81 -20.32 6.85
CA VAL A 20 -72.16 -20.06 8.15
C VAL A 20 -71.24 -18.87 7.98
N ALA A 21 -71.40 -17.88 8.85
CA ALA A 21 -70.58 -16.68 8.90
C ALA A 21 -69.55 -16.77 10.04
N ALA A 22 -68.46 -16.01 9.90
CA ALA A 22 -67.35 -15.85 10.86
C ALA A 22 -66.48 -17.13 11.03
N VAL A 23 -65.21 -17.04 11.42
CA VAL A 23 -64.46 -15.93 12.04
C VAL A 23 -63.16 -15.67 11.28
N VAL A 24 -62.86 -14.40 11.00
CA VAL A 24 -61.49 -13.99 10.63
C VAL A 24 -60.64 -14.01 11.89
N SER A 25 -59.84 -15.06 12.08
CA SER A 25 -58.74 -15.02 13.04
C SER A 25 -57.54 -14.35 12.37
N THR A 26 -57.31 -13.08 12.69
CA THR A 26 -56.02 -12.44 12.46
C THR A 26 -54.98 -13.11 13.35
N ALA A 27 -54.43 -14.23 12.89
CA ALA A 27 -53.16 -14.71 13.40
C ALA A 27 -52.13 -13.63 13.08
N GLY A 28 -51.68 -12.92 14.11
CA GLY A 28 -50.54 -12.02 13.99
C GLY A 28 -49.34 -12.85 13.59
N VAL A 29 -49.00 -12.82 12.29
CA VAL A 29 -47.66 -13.14 11.87
C VAL A 29 -46.80 -12.01 12.44
N ASP A 30 -45.94 -12.34 13.39
CA ASP A 30 -44.81 -11.48 13.74
C ASP A 30 -43.94 -11.33 12.49
N GLN A 31 -44.29 -10.35 11.65
CA GLN A 31 -43.33 -9.81 10.72
C GLN A 31 -42.24 -9.16 11.58
N ALA A 32 -41.04 -9.75 11.53
CA ALA A 32 -39.84 -9.05 11.96
C ALA A 32 -39.87 -7.65 11.33
N ALA A 33 -39.73 -6.61 12.17
CA ALA A 33 -40.02 -5.23 11.79
C ALA A 33 -39.36 -4.87 10.45
N ALA A 34 -40.18 -4.72 9.41
CA ALA A 34 -39.70 -4.43 8.07
C ALA A 34 -39.15 -3.00 8.05
N GLN A 35 -37.90 -2.85 7.60
CA GLN A 35 -37.28 -1.54 7.40
C GLN A 35 -38.15 -0.70 6.45
N ALA A 36 -38.34 0.58 6.75
CA ALA A 36 -39.26 1.45 6.03
C ALA A 36 -38.80 1.70 4.58
N ALA A 37 -39.27 0.87 3.66
CA ALA A 37 -39.27 1.19 2.24
C ALA A 37 -40.07 2.50 2.02
N ASP A 38 -39.63 3.32 1.07
CA ASP A 38 -40.28 4.56 0.66
C ASP A 38 -40.36 5.69 1.71
N ALA A 39 -39.48 5.69 2.73
CA ALA A 39 -39.42 6.77 3.73
C ALA A 39 -39.16 8.18 3.12
N CYS A 40 -38.54 8.25 1.94
CA CYS A 40 -38.34 9.48 1.16
C CYS A 40 -39.29 9.59 -0.05
N GLY A 41 -40.35 8.78 -0.11
CA GLY A 41 -41.24 8.64 -1.26
C GLY A 41 -40.67 7.71 -2.35
N GLY A 42 -41.45 7.48 -3.40
CA GLY A 42 -41.03 6.66 -4.54
C GLY A 42 -40.13 7.41 -5.54
N PRO A 43 -39.33 6.70 -6.35
CA PRO A 43 -38.45 7.31 -7.34
C PRO A 43 -39.24 8.06 -8.43
N THR A 44 -38.81 9.28 -8.73
CA THR A 44 -39.28 10.08 -9.87
C THR A 44 -38.19 10.08 -10.93
N ASN A 45 -38.44 9.44 -12.08
CA ASN A 45 -37.45 9.23 -13.15
C ASN A 45 -36.13 8.61 -12.65
N GLY A 46 -36.22 7.59 -11.79
CA GLY A 46 -35.05 6.92 -11.19
C GLY A 46 -34.40 7.66 -10.01
N VAL A 47 -34.81 8.88 -9.70
CA VAL A 47 -34.24 9.69 -8.60
C VAL A 47 -35.18 9.75 -7.39
N VAL A 48 -34.64 9.53 -6.20
CA VAL A 48 -35.28 9.78 -4.90
C VAL A 48 -34.52 10.91 -4.20
N THR A 49 -35.24 11.87 -3.63
CA THR A 49 -34.66 12.95 -2.80
C THR A 49 -35.34 12.96 -1.45
N CYS A 50 -34.56 12.85 -0.38
CA CYS A 50 -35.09 12.88 0.99
C CYS A 50 -35.36 14.31 1.46
N ALA A 51 -36.51 14.52 2.09
CA ALA A 51 -36.85 15.77 2.75
C ALA A 51 -36.20 15.84 4.15
N ALA A 52 -36.06 17.05 4.69
CA ALA A 52 -35.64 17.28 6.07
C ALA A 52 -36.44 16.43 7.08
N GLY A 53 -35.74 15.75 8.00
CA GLY A 53 -36.39 14.94 9.03
C GLY A 53 -35.52 13.84 9.66
N PRO A 54 -35.95 13.29 10.81
CA PRO A 54 -35.30 12.14 11.44
C PRO A 54 -35.76 10.82 10.81
N TYR A 55 -34.81 10.04 10.32
CA TYR A 55 -35.02 8.70 9.77
C TYR A 55 -34.51 7.64 10.76
N ALA A 56 -35.37 7.25 11.70
CA ALA A 56 -35.00 6.41 12.84
C ALA A 56 -34.64 4.96 12.45
N ASP A 57 -35.36 4.40 11.48
CA ASP A 57 -35.22 3.00 11.03
C ASP A 57 -34.24 2.84 9.85
N GLY A 58 -33.61 3.94 9.41
CA GLY A 58 -32.84 4.00 8.17
C GLY A 58 -33.69 4.34 6.94
N ILE A 59 -33.06 4.24 5.77
CA ILE A 59 -33.66 4.44 4.45
C ILE A 59 -33.20 3.27 3.57
N THR A 60 -34.13 2.53 2.96
CA THR A 60 -33.79 1.36 2.12
C THR A 60 -34.63 1.33 0.86
N TYR A 61 -33.96 1.25 -0.30
CA TYR A 61 -34.58 1.07 -1.61
C TYR A 61 -33.97 -0.15 -2.31
N ASN A 62 -34.84 -1.02 -2.84
CA ASN A 62 -34.43 -2.23 -3.56
C ASN A 62 -35.13 -2.26 -4.92
N THR A 63 -34.37 -2.37 -6.02
CA THR A 63 -34.91 -2.54 -7.38
C THR A 63 -34.61 -3.94 -7.92
N SER A 64 -35.39 -4.37 -8.92
CA SER A 64 -35.19 -5.66 -9.60
C SER A 64 -35.36 -5.55 -11.12
N GLY A 65 -35.42 -4.33 -11.64
CA GLY A 65 -35.63 -4.00 -13.04
C GLY A 65 -34.34 -3.56 -13.75
N PRO A 66 -34.44 -3.15 -15.02
CA PRO A 66 -33.33 -2.55 -15.76
C PRO A 66 -33.10 -1.07 -15.39
N ASP A 67 -33.97 -0.49 -14.56
CA ASP A 67 -33.98 0.94 -14.27
C ASP A 67 -32.91 1.31 -13.22
N ASP A 68 -32.18 2.40 -13.47
CA ASP A 68 -31.25 3.01 -12.53
C ASP A 68 -31.97 3.52 -11.27
N LEU A 69 -31.28 3.47 -10.13
CA LEU A 69 -31.71 4.11 -8.88
C LEU A 69 -30.65 5.11 -8.41
N SER A 70 -31.07 6.35 -8.17
CA SER A 70 -30.27 7.38 -7.51
C SER A 70 -30.98 7.88 -6.25
N LEU A 71 -30.34 7.78 -5.08
CA LEU A 71 -30.83 8.36 -3.83
C LEU A 71 -29.96 9.55 -3.42
N ILE A 72 -30.58 10.70 -3.17
CA ILE A 72 -29.90 11.95 -2.82
C ILE A 72 -30.38 12.48 -1.46
N LEU A 73 -29.45 12.70 -0.55
CA LEU A 73 -29.63 13.33 0.76
C LEU A 73 -28.96 14.71 0.71
N ASN A 74 -29.73 15.79 0.57
CA ASN A 74 -29.21 17.15 0.27
C ASN A 74 -29.66 18.25 1.27
N GLU A 75 -30.45 17.90 2.28
CA GLU A 75 -30.94 18.87 3.27
C GLU A 75 -30.16 18.70 4.60
N ASP A 76 -29.68 19.80 5.19
CA ASP A 76 -28.91 19.81 6.45
C ASP A 76 -29.64 19.09 7.60
N ASP A 77 -30.97 19.17 7.61
CA ASP A 77 -31.87 18.59 8.62
C ASP A 77 -32.18 17.09 8.39
N VAL A 78 -31.63 16.44 7.36
CA VAL A 78 -31.73 14.98 7.20
C VAL A 78 -30.81 14.31 8.23
N THR A 79 -31.42 13.70 9.25
CA THR A 79 -30.71 12.94 10.28
C THR A 79 -31.15 11.48 10.25
N VAL A 80 -30.31 10.60 9.72
CA VAL A 80 -30.51 9.15 9.79
C VAL A 80 -29.89 8.65 11.09
N ARG A 81 -30.70 8.21 12.06
CA ARG A 81 -30.20 7.82 13.39
C ARG A 81 -31.08 6.81 14.09
N GLY A 82 -30.49 5.66 14.41
CA GLY A 82 -31.05 4.65 15.29
C GLY A 82 -30.22 3.36 15.29
N SER A 83 -30.59 2.44 16.17
CA SER A 83 -29.89 1.16 16.33
C SER A 83 -30.00 0.31 15.05
N GLY A 84 -28.98 0.39 14.19
CA GLY A 84 -28.94 -0.30 12.90
C GLY A 84 -29.49 0.51 11.73
N ALA A 85 -29.80 1.79 11.96
CA ALA A 85 -30.13 2.74 10.89
C ALA A 85 -28.96 2.83 9.89
N ARG A 86 -29.32 2.88 8.61
CA ARG A 86 -28.41 2.87 7.46
C ARG A 86 -29.13 3.42 6.24
N VAL A 87 -28.38 3.87 5.25
CA VAL A 87 -28.91 4.34 3.96
C VAL A 87 -28.50 3.35 2.88
N VAL A 88 -29.45 2.64 2.27
CA VAL A 88 -29.18 1.52 1.35
C VAL A 88 -29.94 1.70 0.03
N GLY A 89 -29.21 1.62 -1.07
CA GLY A 89 -29.74 1.31 -2.39
C GLY A 89 -29.20 -0.05 -2.83
N SER A 90 -30.07 -0.94 -3.29
CA SER A 90 -29.63 -2.20 -3.89
C SER A 90 -30.44 -2.60 -5.12
N THR A 91 -29.84 -3.40 -6.00
CA THR A 91 -30.54 -4.00 -7.14
C THR A 91 -30.24 -5.49 -7.31
N SER A 92 -31.23 -6.23 -7.79
CA SER A 92 -31.07 -7.57 -8.38
C SER A 92 -31.32 -7.57 -9.89
N GLY A 93 -31.40 -6.41 -10.52
CA GLY A 93 -31.62 -6.22 -11.95
C GLY A 93 -30.36 -5.76 -12.69
N GLU A 94 -30.53 -4.87 -13.67
CA GLU A 94 -29.46 -4.41 -14.58
C GLU A 94 -29.18 -2.90 -14.54
N GLY A 95 -29.93 -2.15 -13.72
CA GLY A 95 -29.72 -0.71 -13.53
C GLY A 95 -28.61 -0.39 -12.53
N ASN A 96 -27.99 0.77 -12.68
CA ASN A 96 -26.97 1.30 -11.78
C ASN A 96 -27.57 1.70 -10.43
N ILE A 97 -26.74 1.67 -9.38
CA ILE A 97 -27.09 2.22 -8.06
C ILE A 97 -26.18 3.41 -7.76
N SER A 98 -26.77 4.57 -7.51
CA SER A 98 -26.09 5.79 -7.06
C SER A 98 -26.63 6.25 -5.71
N MET A 99 -25.75 6.51 -4.75
CA MET A 99 -26.09 6.99 -3.42
C MET A 99 -25.30 8.28 -3.16
N GLN A 100 -25.98 9.38 -2.82
CA GLN A 100 -25.35 10.68 -2.64
C GLN A 100 -25.70 11.30 -1.29
N LEU A 101 -24.66 11.59 -0.49
CA LEU A 101 -24.75 12.49 0.66
C LEU A 101 -24.17 13.84 0.24
N GLN A 102 -25.04 14.83 0.06
CA GLN A 102 -24.68 16.19 -0.32
C GLN A 102 -24.62 17.10 0.91
N ASN A 103 -25.57 16.94 1.84
CA ASN A 103 -25.60 17.55 3.17
C ASN A 103 -26.28 16.60 4.18
N GLY A 104 -26.22 16.93 5.47
CA GLY A 104 -26.93 16.20 6.54
C GLY A 104 -26.06 15.19 7.29
N LYS A 105 -26.70 14.34 8.10
CA LYS A 105 -26.02 13.51 9.10
C LYS A 105 -26.53 12.07 9.17
N VAL A 106 -25.60 11.11 9.13
CA VAL A 106 -25.88 9.67 9.30
C VAL A 106 -25.14 9.14 10.52
N ILE A 107 -25.87 8.67 11.53
CA ILE A 107 -25.32 8.14 12.78
C ILE A 107 -25.80 6.70 12.96
N THR A 108 -24.86 5.76 13.00
CA THR A 108 -25.16 4.33 13.19
C THR A 108 -24.62 3.88 14.56
N ASP A 109 -25.55 3.72 15.51
CA ASP A 109 -25.26 3.44 16.93
C ASP A 109 -25.67 2.02 17.39
N ALA A 110 -25.84 1.08 16.44
CA ALA A 110 -26.01 -0.33 16.78
C ALA A 110 -24.77 -0.93 17.46
N SER A 111 -25.01 -1.85 18.39
CA SER A 111 -23.96 -2.54 19.16
C SER A 111 -23.39 -3.79 18.47
N SER A 112 -24.04 -4.27 17.41
CA SER A 112 -23.68 -5.52 16.71
C SER A 112 -24.32 -5.61 15.34
N GLY A 113 -23.63 -6.23 14.39
CA GLY A 113 -24.15 -6.54 13.06
C GLY A 113 -23.22 -6.05 11.95
N PHE A 114 -23.70 -6.11 10.72
CA PHE A 114 -23.07 -5.45 9.59
C PHE A 114 -23.89 -4.21 9.24
N VAL A 115 -23.31 -3.03 9.45
CA VAL A 115 -23.99 -1.74 9.26
C VAL A 115 -23.11 -0.83 8.42
N VAL A 116 -23.72 -0.03 7.55
CA VAL A 116 -23.01 0.94 6.73
C VAL A 116 -23.75 2.27 6.84
N GLY A 117 -23.05 3.40 6.88
CA GLY A 117 -23.68 4.71 6.76
C GLY A 117 -24.43 4.83 5.43
N LEU A 118 -23.70 4.78 4.32
CA LEU A 118 -24.26 4.72 2.95
C LEU A 118 -23.77 3.47 2.20
N LEU A 119 -24.70 2.69 1.64
CA LEU A 119 -24.45 1.47 0.87
C LEU A 119 -25.10 1.52 -0.51
N ALA A 120 -24.29 1.34 -1.57
CA ALA A 120 -24.74 0.96 -2.91
C ALA A 120 -24.41 -0.51 -3.17
N GLN A 121 -25.37 -1.34 -3.57
CA GLN A 121 -25.15 -2.78 -3.76
C GLN A 121 -25.77 -3.37 -5.05
N ILE A 122 -24.93 -3.96 -5.91
CA ILE A 122 -25.38 -4.84 -7.00
C ILE A 122 -25.32 -6.29 -6.54
N ASN A 123 -26.47 -6.98 -6.49
CA ASN A 123 -26.56 -8.39 -6.12
C ASN A 123 -26.71 -9.35 -7.31
N ASN A 124 -26.95 -8.84 -8.53
CA ASN A 124 -27.04 -9.65 -9.74
C ASN A 124 -25.63 -9.99 -10.27
N THR A 125 -25.25 -11.27 -10.18
CA THR A 125 -23.92 -11.74 -10.60
C THR A 125 -23.65 -11.64 -12.11
N ALA A 126 -24.69 -11.50 -12.94
CA ALA A 126 -24.56 -11.31 -14.37
C ALA A 126 -24.47 -9.83 -14.79
N SER A 127 -24.77 -8.89 -13.89
CA SER A 127 -24.97 -7.50 -14.27
C SER A 127 -23.67 -6.73 -14.48
N THR A 128 -23.62 -5.93 -15.54
CA THR A 128 -22.56 -4.95 -15.80
C THR A 128 -22.85 -3.57 -15.18
N ALA A 129 -23.89 -3.44 -14.36
CA ALA A 129 -24.23 -2.19 -13.67
C ALA A 129 -23.15 -1.78 -12.66
N THR A 130 -23.02 -0.47 -12.42
CA THR A 130 -22.08 0.11 -11.45
C THR A 130 -22.76 0.37 -10.09
N ALA A 131 -22.06 0.04 -9.00
CA ALA A 131 -22.37 0.53 -7.65
C ALA A 131 -21.58 1.82 -7.37
N THR A 132 -22.26 2.94 -7.11
CA THR A 132 -21.63 4.22 -6.76
C THR A 132 -22.15 4.77 -5.44
N VAL A 133 -21.25 5.15 -4.52
CA VAL A 133 -21.54 6.05 -3.41
C VAL A 133 -20.68 7.30 -3.52
N ARG A 134 -21.27 8.48 -3.30
CA ARG A 134 -20.60 9.77 -3.34
C ARG A 134 -21.00 10.62 -2.14
N MET A 135 -20.03 11.20 -1.46
CA MET A 135 -20.23 12.17 -0.38
C MET A 135 -19.59 13.49 -0.78
N THR A 136 -20.34 14.59 -0.85
CA THR A 136 -19.78 15.92 -1.17
C THR A 136 -19.65 16.81 0.05
N ASP A 137 -20.54 16.65 1.04
CA ASP A 137 -20.40 17.20 2.39
C ASP A 137 -21.21 16.33 3.38
N GLY A 138 -21.31 16.75 4.65
CA GLY A 138 -22.10 16.11 5.71
C GLY A 138 -21.25 15.33 6.71
N GLU A 139 -21.92 14.54 7.57
CA GLU A 139 -21.25 13.78 8.64
C GLU A 139 -21.76 12.34 8.75
N ILE A 140 -20.85 11.36 8.66
CA ILE A 140 -21.15 9.93 8.90
C ILE A 140 -20.40 9.46 10.14
N ASN A 141 -21.12 8.91 11.13
CA ASN A 141 -20.53 8.34 12.35
C ASN A 141 -20.98 6.89 12.57
N THR A 142 -20.04 5.97 12.79
CA THR A 142 -20.32 4.57 13.11
C THR A 142 -19.52 4.08 14.33
N THR A 143 -20.15 3.24 15.17
CA THR A 143 -19.59 2.87 16.49
C THR A 143 -19.50 1.37 16.80
N GLY A 144 -20.17 0.51 16.03
CA GLY A 144 -20.08 -0.96 16.16
C GLY A 144 -18.93 -1.57 15.36
N ALA A 145 -18.54 -2.80 15.71
CA ALA A 145 -17.56 -3.57 14.93
C ALA A 145 -18.21 -4.08 13.62
N ASN A 146 -17.49 -4.08 12.50
CA ASN A 146 -18.04 -4.27 11.14
C ASN A 146 -19.07 -3.18 10.74
N HIS A 147 -18.92 -1.96 11.28
CA HIS A 147 -19.72 -0.80 10.87
C HIS A 147 -18.91 0.18 10.03
N HIS A 148 -19.19 0.25 8.73
CA HIS A 148 -18.41 1.04 7.77
C HIS A 148 -19.08 2.40 7.48
N GLY A 149 -18.32 3.42 7.08
CA GLY A 149 -18.87 4.73 6.70
C GLY A 149 -19.62 4.64 5.37
N ILE A 150 -18.88 4.35 4.30
CA ILE A 150 -19.36 4.23 2.92
C ILE A 150 -18.96 2.87 2.35
N LEU A 151 -19.89 2.21 1.63
CA LEU A 151 -19.63 0.98 0.87
C LEU A 151 -20.27 1.00 -0.52
N ALA A 152 -19.46 0.79 -1.56
CA ALA A 152 -19.91 0.35 -2.87
C ALA A 152 -19.57 -1.14 -3.06
N ASP A 153 -20.59 -2.01 -3.18
CA ASP A 153 -20.45 -3.47 -3.29
C ASP A 153 -21.04 -3.97 -4.61
N ASN A 154 -20.19 -4.48 -5.50
CA ASN A 154 -20.61 -5.06 -6.77
C ASN A 154 -20.30 -6.56 -6.83
N LYS A 155 -21.35 -7.40 -6.83
CA LYS A 155 -21.24 -8.86 -7.00
C LYS A 155 -21.45 -9.31 -8.44
N GLY A 156 -21.74 -8.37 -9.34
CA GLY A 156 -21.82 -8.55 -10.77
C GLY A 156 -20.47 -8.33 -11.46
N LEU A 157 -20.54 -8.09 -12.76
CA LEU A 157 -19.41 -7.85 -13.63
C LEU A 157 -18.92 -6.39 -13.62
N GLY A 158 -19.74 -5.42 -13.19
CA GLY A 158 -19.46 -3.98 -13.25
C GLY A 158 -18.58 -3.38 -12.13
N ASP A 159 -18.34 -2.08 -12.23
CA ASP A 159 -17.53 -1.28 -11.28
C ASP A 159 -18.14 -1.16 -9.87
N ALA A 160 -17.28 -0.93 -8.88
CA ALA A 160 -17.64 -0.48 -7.54
C ALA A 160 -16.87 0.81 -7.18
N ILE A 161 -17.58 1.91 -6.90
CA ILE A 161 -16.99 3.26 -6.76
C ILE A 161 -17.47 3.93 -5.47
N ALA A 162 -16.55 4.25 -4.56
CA ALA A 162 -16.79 5.01 -3.34
C ALA A 162 -16.02 6.34 -3.39
N LEU A 163 -16.72 7.48 -3.33
CA LEU A 163 -16.15 8.82 -3.50
C LEU A 163 -16.47 9.72 -2.31
N MET A 164 -15.50 10.55 -1.90
CA MET A 164 -15.70 11.62 -0.91
C MET A 164 -14.96 12.89 -1.33
N GLU A 165 -15.67 13.99 -1.48
CA GLU A 165 -15.13 15.30 -1.89
C GLU A 165 -15.08 16.31 -0.72
N GLY A 166 -15.77 16.02 0.37
CA GLY A 166 -15.89 16.88 1.54
C GLY A 166 -16.62 16.20 2.71
N GLY A 167 -16.89 16.97 3.76
CA GLY A 167 -17.52 16.49 4.99
C GLY A 167 -16.61 15.64 5.88
N LYS A 168 -17.22 14.85 6.77
CA LYS A 168 -16.52 14.06 7.81
C LYS A 168 -17.05 12.63 7.94
N ILE A 169 -16.15 11.67 8.05
CA ILE A 169 -16.46 10.27 8.38
C ILE A 169 -15.70 9.86 9.64
N THR A 170 -16.39 9.26 10.61
CA THR A 170 -15.78 8.70 11.83
C THR A 170 -16.28 7.27 12.04
N THR A 171 -15.38 6.28 12.06
CA THR A 171 -15.69 4.90 12.48
C THR A 171 -14.85 4.52 13.70
N SER A 172 -15.37 3.69 14.60
CA SER A 172 -14.69 3.41 15.89
C SER A 172 -14.76 1.97 16.41
N GLY A 173 -15.54 1.09 15.79
CA GLY A 173 -15.48 -0.35 16.06
C GLY A 173 -14.29 -1.02 15.36
N GLY A 174 -14.00 -2.28 15.71
CA GLY A 174 -13.01 -3.10 15.00
C GLY A 174 -13.54 -3.57 13.62
N ASP A 175 -12.61 -3.82 12.70
CA ASP A 175 -12.87 -4.15 11.29
C ASP A 175 -13.85 -3.17 10.63
N THR A 176 -13.55 -1.86 10.72
CA THR A 176 -14.35 -0.78 10.14
C THR A 176 -13.59 -0.05 9.05
N TYR A 177 -14.32 0.45 8.05
CA TYR A 177 -13.71 1.19 6.94
C TYR A 177 -14.39 2.55 6.77
N GLY A 178 -13.61 3.60 6.48
CA GLY A 178 -14.15 4.92 6.16
C GLY A 178 -14.88 4.91 4.81
N LEU A 179 -14.12 4.70 3.74
CA LEU A 179 -14.60 4.37 2.39
C LEU A 179 -14.20 2.94 2.03
N TRP A 180 -15.14 2.17 1.46
CA TRP A 180 -14.88 0.84 0.95
C TRP A 180 -15.51 0.63 -0.43
N ALA A 181 -14.72 0.13 -1.38
CA ALA A 181 -15.18 -0.37 -2.66
C ALA A 181 -14.80 -1.85 -2.83
N THR A 182 -15.73 -2.68 -3.29
CA THR A 182 -15.48 -4.12 -3.48
C THR A 182 -16.12 -4.64 -4.76
N VAL A 183 -15.30 -5.23 -5.63
CA VAL A 183 -15.73 -6.07 -6.74
C VAL A 183 -15.60 -7.54 -6.32
N GLY A 184 -16.74 -8.24 -6.24
CA GLY A 184 -16.85 -9.59 -5.69
C GLY A 184 -16.81 -10.72 -6.73
N HIS A 185 -17.05 -10.44 -8.01
CA HIS A 185 -17.16 -11.48 -9.03
C HIS A 185 -15.81 -11.86 -9.65
N ALA A 186 -15.45 -13.15 -9.59
CA ALA A 186 -14.14 -13.64 -10.01
C ALA A 186 -13.80 -13.45 -11.51
N GLN A 187 -14.79 -13.10 -12.34
CA GLN A 187 -14.63 -12.83 -13.77
C GLN A 187 -14.88 -11.36 -14.15
N SER A 188 -15.22 -10.48 -13.20
CA SER A 188 -15.37 -9.04 -13.49
C SER A 188 -14.02 -8.48 -13.96
N THR A 189 -14.00 -7.79 -15.09
CA THR A 189 -12.83 -7.03 -15.56
C THR A 189 -12.82 -5.58 -15.08
N ASP A 190 -13.89 -5.17 -14.40
CA ASP A 190 -14.13 -3.80 -13.95
C ASP A 190 -13.57 -3.57 -12.54
N SER A 191 -13.53 -2.33 -12.10
CA SER A 191 -12.63 -1.85 -11.04
C SER A 191 -13.31 -1.63 -9.70
N ALA A 192 -12.56 -1.87 -8.62
CA ALA A 192 -12.90 -1.38 -7.29
C ALA A 192 -12.13 -0.07 -7.04
N THR A 193 -12.84 1.04 -6.80
CA THR A 193 -12.26 2.37 -6.65
C THR A 193 -12.77 3.06 -5.38
N ALA A 194 -11.86 3.43 -4.47
CA ALA A 194 -12.15 4.32 -3.35
C ALA A 194 -11.34 5.63 -3.50
N SER A 195 -11.99 6.78 -3.57
CA SER A 195 -11.31 8.06 -3.84
C SER A 195 -11.76 9.18 -2.90
N VAL A 196 -10.79 10.00 -2.47
CA VAL A 196 -11.00 11.22 -1.67
C VAL A 196 -10.42 12.42 -2.41
N THR A 197 -11.14 13.54 -2.46
CA THR A 197 -10.60 14.86 -2.90
C THR A 197 -10.71 15.94 -1.82
N GLY A 198 -11.22 15.60 -0.64
CA GLY A 198 -11.39 16.53 0.47
C GLY A 198 -12.04 15.92 1.70
N GLY A 199 -12.12 16.69 2.79
CA GLY A 199 -12.75 16.28 4.05
C GLY A 199 -11.83 15.55 5.03
N GLU A 200 -12.45 14.91 6.03
CA GLU A 200 -11.77 14.27 7.17
C GLU A 200 -12.31 12.86 7.43
N ILE A 201 -11.43 11.85 7.40
CA ILE A 201 -11.75 10.44 7.72
C ILE A 201 -10.98 10.03 8.97
N ASN A 202 -11.70 9.59 10.02
CA ASN A 202 -11.14 9.05 11.25
C ASN A 202 -11.58 7.60 11.47
N VAL A 203 -10.64 6.69 11.66
CA VAL A 203 -10.92 5.25 11.83
C VAL A 203 -10.19 4.71 13.07
N GLY A 204 -10.98 4.33 14.08
CA GLY A 204 -10.51 4.04 15.44
C GLY A 204 -10.31 2.57 15.80
N GLY A 205 -10.46 1.64 14.86
CA GLY A 205 -10.56 0.20 15.12
C GLY A 205 -9.31 -0.62 14.83
N ILE A 206 -9.21 -1.77 15.51
CA ILE A 206 -8.25 -2.83 15.14
C ILE A 206 -8.64 -3.36 13.74
N TRP A 207 -7.65 -3.70 12.90
CA TRP A 207 -7.86 -4.18 11.51
C TRP A 207 -8.64 -3.21 10.61
N SER A 208 -8.72 -1.93 10.96
CA SER A 208 -9.61 -0.97 10.32
C SER A 208 -8.87 -0.08 9.32
N HIS A 209 -9.56 0.40 8.29
CA HIS A 209 -8.94 1.04 7.11
C HIS A 209 -9.59 2.39 6.77
N GLY A 210 -8.80 3.38 6.35
CA GLY A 210 -9.33 4.70 5.97
C GLY A 210 -10.12 4.62 4.66
N LEU A 211 -9.40 4.32 3.58
CA LEU A 211 -9.92 3.99 2.26
C LEU A 211 -9.47 2.56 1.92
N TYR A 212 -10.39 1.73 1.45
CA TYR A 212 -10.12 0.36 1.05
C TYR A 212 -10.77 0.03 -0.29
N ALA A 213 -9.99 -0.48 -1.24
CA ALA A 213 -10.49 -1.01 -2.50
C ALA A 213 -10.01 -2.46 -2.65
N ILE A 214 -10.94 -3.40 -2.83
CA ILE A 214 -10.64 -4.81 -3.06
C ILE A 214 -11.27 -5.33 -4.35
N ASN A 215 -10.46 -5.89 -5.24
CA ASN A 215 -10.92 -6.59 -6.43
C ASN A 215 -10.65 -8.09 -6.32
N ARG A 216 -11.73 -8.89 -6.39
CA ARG A 216 -11.69 -10.36 -6.44
C ARG A 216 -11.84 -10.89 -7.87
N GLY A 217 -12.12 -10.01 -8.83
CA GLY A 217 -12.16 -10.27 -10.26
C GLY A 217 -10.78 -10.15 -10.92
N LEU A 218 -10.79 -9.85 -12.20
CA LEU A 218 -9.63 -9.64 -13.05
C LEU A 218 -9.26 -8.15 -13.19
N GLY A 219 -10.17 -7.23 -12.84
CA GLY A 219 -9.97 -5.79 -12.91
C GLY A 219 -9.10 -5.19 -11.79
N ALA A 220 -8.92 -3.86 -11.84
CA ALA A 220 -8.02 -3.14 -10.95
C ALA A 220 -8.60 -2.89 -9.54
N ALA A 221 -7.72 -2.66 -8.58
CA ALA A 221 -8.06 -2.11 -7.27
C ALA A 221 -7.33 -0.77 -7.08
N THR A 222 -8.08 0.30 -6.88
CA THR A 222 -7.55 1.67 -6.84
C THR A 222 -8.02 2.39 -5.58
N VAL A 223 -7.06 2.88 -4.80
CA VAL A 223 -7.29 3.86 -3.75
C VAL A 223 -6.55 5.15 -4.12
N GLN A 224 -7.26 6.28 -4.11
CA GLN A 224 -6.70 7.59 -4.41
C GLN A 224 -7.12 8.63 -3.37
N MET A 225 -6.21 9.55 -3.05
CA MET A 225 -6.50 10.71 -2.22
C MET A 225 -5.85 11.95 -2.86
N ASP A 226 -6.62 12.98 -3.17
CA ASP A 226 -6.13 14.26 -3.72
C ASP A 226 -6.53 15.38 -2.75
N GLY A 227 -5.78 15.49 -1.66
CA GLY A 227 -6.10 16.35 -0.51
C GLY A 227 -6.99 15.71 0.56
N GLY A 228 -7.44 16.52 1.52
CA GLY A 228 -8.14 16.06 2.72
C GLY A 228 -7.23 15.46 3.80
N SER A 229 -7.83 14.73 4.75
CA SER A 229 -7.08 14.06 5.82
C SER A 229 -7.64 12.69 6.20
N VAL A 230 -6.75 11.73 6.45
CA VAL A 230 -7.09 10.37 6.89
C VAL A 230 -6.26 10.04 8.13
N THR A 231 -6.94 9.80 9.25
CA THR A 231 -6.32 9.29 10.48
C THR A 231 -6.85 7.90 10.80
N THR A 232 -5.97 6.92 10.91
CA THR A 232 -6.31 5.57 11.36
C THR A 232 -5.51 5.19 12.61
N SER A 233 -6.05 4.31 13.45
CA SER A 233 -5.42 3.97 14.72
C SER A 233 -5.76 2.56 15.20
N ARG A 234 -4.88 2.02 16.04
CA ARG A 234 -4.84 0.64 16.57
C ARG A 234 -4.19 -0.37 15.63
N LEU A 235 -3.77 -1.48 16.21
CA LEU A 235 -3.12 -2.61 15.55
C LEU A 235 -3.72 -2.93 14.16
N HIS A 236 -2.84 -3.03 13.15
CA HIS A 236 -3.19 -3.27 11.74
C HIS A 236 -4.00 -2.15 11.05
N ALA A 237 -3.91 -0.91 11.53
CA ALA A 237 -4.52 0.24 10.87
C ALA A 237 -3.82 0.58 9.54
N ARG A 238 -4.60 0.76 8.47
CA ARG A 238 -4.14 1.16 7.13
C ARG A 238 -4.85 2.42 6.70
N ALA A 239 -4.17 3.49 6.29
CA ALA A 239 -4.89 4.68 5.82
C ALA A 239 -5.46 4.47 4.42
N LEU A 240 -4.62 4.11 3.45
CA LEU A 240 -5.03 3.80 2.08
C LEU A 240 -4.61 2.35 1.75
N TYR A 241 -5.55 1.51 1.33
CA TYR A 241 -5.27 0.10 1.03
C TYR A 241 -5.95 -0.35 -0.28
N ALA A 242 -5.16 -0.73 -1.28
CA ALA A 242 -5.64 -1.37 -2.50
C ALA A 242 -5.20 -2.84 -2.54
N GLU A 243 -6.14 -3.75 -2.80
CA GLU A 243 -5.91 -5.19 -2.79
C GLU A 243 -6.52 -5.90 -4.01
N ILE A 244 -5.71 -6.70 -4.72
CA ILE A 244 -6.20 -7.68 -5.70
C ILE A 244 -5.93 -9.09 -5.15
N THR A 245 -6.99 -9.89 -4.99
CA THR A 245 -6.86 -11.25 -4.42
C THR A 245 -6.87 -12.37 -5.46
N ASN A 246 -7.18 -12.06 -6.72
CA ASN A 246 -7.32 -13.06 -7.78
C ASN A 246 -5.98 -13.37 -8.44
N GLN A 247 -5.57 -14.65 -8.35
CA GLN A 247 -4.28 -15.12 -8.85
C GLN A 247 -4.08 -15.03 -10.37
N ASN A 248 -5.16 -14.77 -11.13
CA ASN A 248 -5.11 -14.62 -12.59
C ASN A 248 -5.33 -13.17 -13.04
N SER A 249 -5.47 -12.20 -12.13
CA SER A 249 -5.63 -10.80 -12.51
C SER A 249 -4.30 -10.22 -12.97
N GLU A 250 -4.23 -9.77 -14.22
CA GLU A 250 -3.11 -9.00 -14.78
C GLU A 250 -3.23 -7.49 -14.47
N ALA A 251 -4.29 -7.07 -13.77
CA ALA A 251 -4.50 -5.66 -13.42
C ALA A 251 -3.62 -5.21 -12.24
N ARG A 252 -3.41 -3.90 -12.17
CA ARG A 252 -2.56 -3.24 -11.16
C ARG A 252 -3.36 -2.92 -9.89
N ALA A 253 -2.77 -3.18 -8.73
CA ALA A 253 -3.23 -2.62 -7.45
C ALA A 253 -2.53 -1.27 -7.21
N THR A 254 -3.28 -0.20 -6.97
CA THR A 254 -2.73 1.17 -6.82
C THR A 254 -3.26 1.84 -5.56
N ALA A 255 -2.38 2.32 -4.69
CA ALA A 255 -2.70 3.22 -3.58
C ALA A 255 -1.89 4.52 -3.74
N SER A 256 -2.57 5.65 -3.96
CA SER A 256 -1.91 6.93 -4.24
C SER A 256 -2.44 8.12 -3.44
N ALA A 257 -1.56 9.07 -3.14
CA ALA A 257 -1.88 10.31 -2.44
C ALA A 257 -1.22 11.54 -3.09
N THR A 258 -2.01 12.57 -3.39
CA THR A 258 -1.64 13.85 -4.01
C THR A 258 -2.33 15.02 -3.29
N GLY A 259 -2.09 16.27 -3.74
CA GLY A 259 -2.94 17.41 -3.39
C GLY A 259 -2.86 17.90 -1.94
N ASP A 260 -1.67 17.89 -1.32
CA ASP A 260 -1.45 18.22 0.09
C ASP A 260 -2.17 17.27 1.08
N ALA A 261 -2.37 16.00 0.68
CA ALA A 261 -2.99 14.97 1.51
C ALA A 261 -2.25 14.77 2.84
N LYS A 262 -3.02 14.59 3.93
CA LYS A 262 -2.50 14.41 5.29
C LYS A 262 -2.91 13.04 5.84
N ILE A 263 -1.93 12.15 5.96
CA ILE A 263 -2.14 10.76 6.34
C ILE A 263 -1.45 10.47 7.67
N LYS A 264 -2.19 9.94 8.63
CA LYS A 264 -1.65 9.54 9.93
C LYS A 264 -2.13 8.15 10.34
N THR A 265 -1.20 7.28 10.70
CA THR A 265 -1.51 5.94 11.23
C THR A 265 -0.77 5.69 12.54
N VAL A 266 -1.39 4.94 13.47
CA VAL A 266 -0.90 4.78 14.86
C VAL A 266 -1.15 3.36 15.38
N ASP A 267 -0.20 2.85 16.18
CA ASP A 267 -0.08 1.50 16.76
C ASP A 267 0.72 0.53 15.84
N ARG A 268 1.02 -0.68 16.33
CA ARG A 268 1.83 -1.68 15.63
C ARG A 268 1.21 -2.08 14.28
N LYS A 269 2.03 -2.28 13.25
CA LYS A 269 1.59 -2.58 11.88
C LYS A 269 0.66 -1.50 11.33
N ALA A 270 1.10 -0.25 11.45
CA ALA A 270 0.42 0.92 10.93
C ALA A 270 0.96 1.28 9.53
N TYR A 271 0.09 1.35 8.53
CA TYR A 271 0.48 1.54 7.12
C TYR A 271 -0.12 2.84 6.56
N GLY A 272 0.70 3.72 6.00
CA GLY A 272 0.23 4.90 5.28
C GLY A 272 -0.51 4.48 4.00
N LEU A 273 0.26 4.06 3.00
CA LEU A 273 -0.23 3.51 1.73
C LEU A 273 0.19 2.05 1.61
N LEU A 274 -0.75 1.15 1.31
CA LEU A 274 -0.48 -0.24 0.96
C LEU A 274 -1.13 -0.58 -0.39
N ALA A 275 -0.33 -1.06 -1.34
CA ALA A 275 -0.81 -1.66 -2.58
C ALA A 275 -0.36 -3.12 -2.64
N LYS A 276 -1.30 -4.06 -2.54
CA LYS A 276 -1.05 -5.50 -2.48
C LYS A 276 -1.71 -6.23 -3.64
N THR A 277 -0.99 -7.16 -4.27
CA THR A 277 -1.58 -8.08 -5.24
C THR A 277 -1.14 -9.52 -4.99
N ASN A 278 -2.12 -10.42 -5.06
CA ASN A 278 -1.91 -11.84 -5.26
C ASN A 278 -2.09 -12.22 -6.74
N GLY A 279 -2.23 -11.24 -7.64
CA GLY A 279 -2.35 -11.44 -9.09
C GLY A 279 -1.01 -11.46 -9.83
N LEU A 280 -1.10 -11.34 -11.16
CA LEU A 280 0.03 -11.29 -12.10
C LEU A 280 0.40 -9.87 -12.53
N GLY A 281 -0.41 -8.87 -12.19
CA GLY A 281 -0.15 -7.45 -12.46
C GLY A 281 0.74 -6.75 -11.42
N ASP A 282 1.13 -5.50 -11.72
CA ASP A 282 2.01 -4.69 -10.86
C ASP A 282 1.34 -4.24 -9.54
N THR A 283 2.15 -3.73 -8.62
CA THR A 283 1.68 -2.89 -7.51
C THR A 283 2.32 -1.51 -7.51
N LEU A 284 1.55 -0.50 -7.11
CA LEU A 284 2.01 0.88 -6.98
C LEU A 284 1.50 1.52 -5.70
N ALA A 285 2.39 1.76 -4.74
CA ALA A 285 2.18 2.71 -3.66
C ALA A 285 2.87 4.03 -4.06
N ALA A 286 2.14 5.15 -4.14
CA ALA A 286 2.69 6.41 -4.66
C ALA A 286 2.26 7.65 -3.86
N ILE A 287 3.19 8.58 -3.61
CA ILE A 287 2.88 9.87 -2.99
C ILE A 287 3.51 11.05 -3.74
N ASP A 288 2.74 12.12 -3.95
CA ASP A 288 3.17 13.40 -4.52
C ASP A 288 2.73 14.58 -3.64
N ARG A 289 3.66 15.50 -3.33
CA ARG A 289 3.41 16.74 -2.56
C ARG A 289 2.43 16.57 -1.40
N SER A 290 2.66 15.55 -0.57
CA SER A 290 1.74 15.16 0.50
C SER A 290 2.53 14.70 1.74
N SER A 291 1.83 14.32 2.82
CA SER A 291 2.47 13.94 4.09
C SER A 291 1.91 12.66 4.71
N ILE A 292 2.81 11.77 5.13
CA ILE A 292 2.51 10.55 5.90
C ILE A 292 3.25 10.61 7.24
N THR A 293 2.57 10.26 8.32
CA THR A 293 3.20 9.93 9.61
C THR A 293 2.66 8.61 10.13
N THR A 294 3.54 7.62 10.33
CA THR A 294 3.16 6.32 10.90
C THR A 294 3.91 6.06 12.19
N LEU A 295 3.20 5.61 13.23
CA LEU A 295 3.72 5.51 14.60
C LEU A 295 3.45 4.14 15.18
N GLY A 296 4.48 3.34 15.44
CA GLY A 296 4.36 2.01 16.04
C GLY A 296 5.33 1.01 15.41
N ARG A 297 5.61 -0.08 16.13
CA ARG A 297 6.49 -1.14 15.63
C ARG A 297 5.97 -1.73 14.32
N GLU A 298 6.83 -2.12 13.39
CA GLU A 298 6.43 -2.67 12.08
C GLU A 298 5.54 -1.67 11.28
N ALA A 299 5.75 -0.36 11.41
CA ALA A 299 4.99 0.67 10.68
C ALA A 299 5.68 1.09 9.37
N HIS A 300 4.86 1.36 8.34
CA HIS A 300 5.34 1.63 6.98
C HIS A 300 4.71 2.91 6.43
N GLY A 301 5.51 3.78 5.81
CA GLY A 301 5.02 4.93 5.06
C GLY A 301 4.30 4.47 3.78
N LEU A 302 5.06 3.95 2.82
CA LEU A 302 4.56 3.29 1.61
C LEU A 302 4.96 1.82 1.63
N TRP A 303 4.05 0.94 1.25
CA TRP A 303 4.36 -0.46 0.96
C TRP A 303 3.67 -0.93 -0.33
N ALA A 304 4.45 -1.42 -1.29
CA ALA A 304 3.99 -2.16 -2.45
C ALA A 304 4.42 -3.64 -2.32
N GLU A 305 3.49 -4.56 -2.58
CA GLU A 305 3.66 -5.98 -2.24
C GLU A 305 3.05 -6.92 -3.29
N ILE A 306 3.88 -7.77 -3.91
CA ILE A 306 3.44 -8.87 -4.77
C ILE A 306 3.69 -10.19 -4.04
N THR A 307 2.63 -10.97 -3.74
CA THR A 307 2.74 -12.27 -3.04
C THR A 307 2.47 -13.50 -3.92
N ASN A 308 2.41 -13.30 -5.24
CA ASN A 308 2.16 -14.39 -6.17
C ASN A 308 3.48 -14.83 -6.81
N THR A 309 3.93 -16.03 -6.46
CA THR A 309 5.19 -16.60 -6.97
C THR A 309 5.19 -16.90 -8.46
N ALA A 310 4.02 -16.92 -9.13
CA ALA A 310 3.93 -16.98 -10.58
C ALA A 310 4.05 -15.59 -11.26
N SER A 311 3.99 -14.50 -10.50
CA SER A 311 4.02 -13.14 -11.06
C SER A 311 5.39 -12.77 -11.61
N THR A 312 5.35 -12.05 -12.74
CA THR A 312 6.50 -11.45 -13.41
C THR A 312 6.47 -9.92 -13.36
N ALA A 313 5.50 -9.34 -12.64
CA ALA A 313 5.26 -7.89 -12.58
C ALA A 313 6.12 -7.18 -11.53
N THR A 314 6.16 -5.86 -11.59
CA THR A 314 7.06 -5.06 -10.72
C THR A 314 6.30 -4.48 -9.53
N SER A 315 6.91 -4.60 -8.35
CA SER A 315 6.42 -3.98 -7.13
C SER A 315 7.07 -2.60 -6.96
N THR A 316 6.27 -1.52 -6.87
CA THR A 316 6.78 -0.14 -6.91
C THR A 316 6.29 0.71 -5.73
N ALA A 317 7.21 1.21 -4.91
CA ALA A 317 6.97 2.28 -3.94
C ALA A 317 7.63 3.57 -4.43
N HIS A 318 6.84 4.63 -4.64
CA HIS A 318 7.31 5.86 -5.29
C HIS A 318 6.93 7.13 -4.52
N MET A 319 7.89 8.04 -4.36
CA MET A 319 7.71 9.30 -3.65
C MET A 319 8.25 10.49 -4.45
N ASN A 320 7.43 11.51 -4.65
CA ASN A 320 7.81 12.80 -5.19
C ASN A 320 7.46 13.94 -4.22
N GLU A 321 8.40 14.85 -3.96
CA GLU A 321 8.21 16.13 -3.24
C GLU A 321 7.40 16.06 -1.93
N SER A 322 7.44 14.93 -1.21
CA SER A 322 6.56 14.62 -0.07
C SER A 322 7.31 14.59 1.26
N ASN A 323 6.59 14.34 2.36
CA ASN A 323 7.21 14.09 3.67
C ASN A 323 6.70 12.77 4.27
N ILE A 324 7.60 11.87 4.64
CA ILE A 324 7.28 10.60 5.30
C ILE A 324 8.04 10.53 6.62
N ASN A 325 7.35 10.22 7.70
CA ASN A 325 7.94 10.00 9.02
C ASN A 325 7.43 8.67 9.60
N THR A 326 8.33 7.73 9.90
CA THR A 326 8.00 6.45 10.56
C THR A 326 8.77 6.31 11.86
N ILE A 327 8.08 5.96 12.94
CA ILE A 327 8.67 5.95 14.29
C ILE A 327 8.33 4.66 15.04
N ALA A 328 9.34 4.14 15.74
CA ALA A 328 9.50 2.85 16.41
C ALA A 328 10.25 1.80 15.57
N ASP A 329 10.47 0.64 16.19
CA ASP A 329 11.34 -0.41 15.67
C ASP A 329 10.71 -1.16 14.48
N ASP A 330 11.54 -1.78 13.63
CA ASP A 330 11.15 -2.46 12.41
C ASP A 330 10.36 -1.55 11.44
N THR A 331 10.69 -0.25 11.31
CA THR A 331 9.89 0.70 10.50
C THR A 331 10.47 1.01 9.13
N TYR A 332 9.61 1.30 8.15
CA TYR A 332 9.99 1.47 6.74
C TYR A 332 9.41 2.75 6.13
N GLY A 333 10.24 3.64 5.56
CA GLY A 333 9.76 4.82 4.85
C GLY A 333 9.05 4.44 3.55
N LEU A 334 9.79 3.82 2.63
CA LEU A 334 9.29 3.18 1.42
C LEU A 334 9.72 1.72 1.40
N LEU A 335 8.78 0.81 1.14
CA LEU A 335 9.06 -0.61 0.92
C LEU A 335 8.43 -1.08 -0.40
N ALA A 336 9.25 -1.61 -1.31
CA ALA A 336 8.80 -2.42 -2.42
C ALA A 336 9.23 -3.87 -2.18
N SER A 337 8.29 -4.81 -2.15
CA SER A 337 8.56 -6.24 -1.92
C SER A 337 7.88 -7.10 -2.98
N THR A 338 8.55 -8.17 -3.40
CA THR A 338 8.02 -9.15 -4.35
C THR A 338 8.48 -10.58 -4.02
N GLU A 339 7.50 -11.47 -3.94
CA GLU A 339 7.65 -12.93 -4.00
C GLU A 339 7.51 -13.45 -5.44
N GLY A 340 7.42 -12.59 -6.46
CA GLY A 340 7.32 -13.01 -7.85
C GLY A 340 8.57 -13.77 -8.34
N ARG A 341 8.40 -14.66 -9.33
CA ARG A 341 9.51 -15.45 -9.89
C ARG A 341 10.39 -14.69 -10.87
N SER A 342 9.92 -13.61 -11.48
CA SER A 342 10.76 -12.74 -12.31
C SER A 342 10.33 -11.27 -12.25
N GLY A 343 9.65 -10.89 -11.16
CA GLY A 343 9.19 -9.53 -10.90
C GLY A 343 10.25 -8.75 -10.14
N GLY A 344 10.49 -7.49 -10.53
CA GLY A 344 11.41 -6.59 -9.82
C GLY A 344 10.78 -5.92 -8.60
N ALA A 345 11.61 -5.35 -7.75
CA ALA A 345 11.20 -4.45 -6.67
C ALA A 345 11.87 -3.08 -6.86
N LEU A 346 11.09 -2.00 -6.83
CA LEU A 346 11.57 -0.62 -7.03
C LEU A 346 11.09 0.29 -5.91
N ALA A 347 12.00 0.78 -5.07
CA ALA A 347 11.75 1.86 -4.12
C ALA A 347 12.41 3.15 -4.65
N GLN A 348 11.60 4.14 -5.00
CA GLN A 348 12.07 5.35 -5.71
C GLN A 348 11.64 6.65 -5.03
N MET A 349 12.58 7.60 -4.93
CA MET A 349 12.37 8.95 -4.41
C MET A 349 12.94 10.01 -5.36
N SER A 350 12.13 11.00 -5.75
CA SER A 350 12.53 12.12 -6.62
C SER A 350 12.56 13.49 -5.92
N GLY A 351 12.29 13.53 -4.61
CA GLY A 351 12.37 14.74 -3.79
C GLY A 351 11.60 14.60 -2.48
N GLY A 352 11.69 15.64 -1.64
CA GLY A 352 11.06 15.66 -0.32
C GLY A 352 11.96 15.11 0.79
N ARG A 353 11.36 14.58 1.87
CA ARG A 353 12.07 14.04 3.03
C ARG A 353 11.47 12.73 3.54
N VAL A 354 12.32 11.74 3.79
CA VAL A 354 12.00 10.51 4.52
C VAL A 354 12.76 10.52 5.85
N THR A 355 12.06 10.28 6.95
CA THR A 355 12.67 10.12 8.28
C THR A 355 12.17 8.84 8.92
N THR A 356 13.08 7.95 9.35
CA THR A 356 12.76 6.67 9.99
C THR A 356 13.55 6.48 11.28
N LEU A 357 12.85 6.19 12.39
CA LEU A 357 13.42 6.25 13.75
C LEU A 357 13.07 5.00 14.57
N GLY A 358 14.04 4.12 14.84
CA GLY A 358 13.90 2.89 15.63
C GLY A 358 14.98 1.85 15.32
N GLU A 359 15.09 0.81 16.14
CA GLU A 359 15.92 -0.37 15.82
C GLU A 359 15.39 -1.03 14.52
N ASP A 360 16.27 -1.51 13.64
CA ASP A 360 15.91 -2.06 12.32
C ASP A 360 15.01 -1.13 11.47
N ALA A 361 15.21 0.20 11.58
CA ALA A 361 14.50 1.18 10.76
C ALA A 361 15.16 1.34 9.37
N HIS A 362 14.35 1.47 8.31
CA HIS A 362 14.82 1.55 6.93
C HIS A 362 14.18 2.71 6.16
N GLY A 363 15.00 3.54 5.50
CA GLY A 363 14.50 4.68 4.72
C GLY A 363 13.76 4.23 3.46
N LEU A 364 14.50 3.68 2.50
CA LEU A 364 14.01 3.06 1.27
C LEU A 364 14.52 1.62 1.20
N LEU A 365 13.60 0.65 1.08
CA LEU A 365 13.93 -0.78 0.90
C LEU A 365 13.25 -1.34 -0.37
N ALA A 366 14.05 -1.94 -1.25
CA ALA A 366 13.58 -2.81 -2.31
C ALA A 366 13.99 -4.26 -2.02
N TYR A 367 13.03 -5.19 -1.96
CA TYR A 367 13.25 -6.56 -1.50
C TYR A 367 12.70 -7.61 -2.48
N VAL A 368 13.60 -8.45 -3.01
CA VAL A 368 13.26 -9.63 -3.83
C VAL A 368 13.50 -10.89 -2.99
N HIS A 369 12.43 -11.62 -2.70
CA HIS A 369 12.45 -12.76 -1.76
C HIS A 369 12.85 -14.09 -2.40
N GLU A 370 12.41 -14.35 -3.64
CA GLU A 370 12.49 -15.67 -4.25
C GLU A 370 13.90 -16.01 -4.74
N ALA A 371 14.47 -17.12 -4.22
CA ALA A 371 15.80 -17.60 -4.60
C ALA A 371 15.96 -17.92 -6.10
N GLY A 372 14.85 -18.14 -6.81
CA GLY A 372 14.82 -18.36 -8.26
C GLY A 372 14.63 -17.09 -9.10
N ASN A 373 14.46 -15.92 -8.49
CA ASN A 373 14.13 -14.69 -9.21
C ASN A 373 15.37 -14.02 -9.81
N GLU A 374 15.35 -13.79 -11.13
CA GLU A 374 16.45 -13.20 -11.90
C GLU A 374 16.32 -11.67 -12.08
N ALA A 375 15.24 -11.05 -11.58
CA ALA A 375 15.00 -9.62 -11.63
C ALA A 375 15.74 -8.86 -10.51
N THR A 376 15.97 -7.57 -10.73
CA THR A 376 16.73 -6.68 -9.85
C THR A 376 15.88 -6.15 -8.68
N ALA A 377 16.52 -6.02 -7.51
CA ALA A 377 16.03 -5.16 -6.43
C ALA A 377 16.69 -3.78 -6.57
N THR A 378 15.90 -2.72 -6.74
CA THR A 378 16.41 -1.38 -7.06
C THR A 378 15.93 -0.34 -6.06
N VAL A 379 16.86 0.36 -5.42
CA VAL A 379 16.60 1.63 -4.72
C VAL A 379 17.14 2.78 -5.56
N ARG A 380 16.33 3.81 -5.81
CA ARG A 380 16.73 4.97 -6.61
C ARG A 380 16.27 6.28 -5.98
N MET A 381 17.23 7.12 -5.62
CA MET A 381 17.00 8.46 -5.07
C MET A 381 17.67 9.50 -5.97
N THR A 382 16.89 10.44 -6.51
CA THR A 382 17.44 11.47 -7.42
C THR A 382 17.65 12.81 -6.72
N LYS A 383 16.83 13.12 -5.69
CA LYS A 383 16.90 14.33 -4.86
C LYS A 383 16.22 14.09 -3.50
N GLY A 384 16.45 15.01 -2.57
CA GLY A 384 15.77 15.10 -1.27
C GLY A 384 16.67 14.74 -0.10
N ASP A 385 16.05 14.44 1.04
CA ASP A 385 16.74 14.00 2.26
C ASP A 385 16.19 12.64 2.75
N VAL A 386 17.07 11.69 3.08
CA VAL A 386 16.72 10.48 3.83
C VAL A 386 17.51 10.49 5.14
N GLU A 387 16.80 10.36 6.26
CA GLU A 387 17.35 10.36 7.61
C GLU A 387 16.87 9.11 8.37
N THR A 388 17.79 8.25 8.78
CA THR A 388 17.48 6.95 9.39
C THR A 388 18.29 6.77 10.67
N ILE A 389 17.62 6.52 11.80
CA ILE A 389 18.26 6.50 13.14
C ILE A 389 17.82 5.29 13.96
N GLY A 390 18.80 4.46 14.35
CA GLY A 390 18.67 3.31 15.26
C GLY A 390 19.72 2.23 15.00
N GLU A 391 19.88 1.28 15.92
CA GLU A 391 20.77 0.13 15.68
C GLU A 391 20.26 -0.71 14.51
N TYR A 392 21.18 -1.22 13.70
CA TYR A 392 20.92 -2.00 12.47
C TYR A 392 20.07 -1.28 11.40
N SER A 393 19.86 0.04 11.55
CA SER A 393 19.06 0.84 10.62
C SER A 393 19.80 1.13 9.30
N HIS A 394 19.10 1.14 8.16
CA HIS A 394 19.73 1.36 6.83
C HIS A 394 18.95 2.39 6.01
N ALA A 395 19.61 3.43 5.50
CA ALA A 395 18.87 4.50 4.81
C ALA A 395 18.39 4.06 3.42
N LEU A 396 19.27 3.58 2.54
CA LEU A 396 18.90 3.04 1.22
C LEU A 396 19.39 1.60 1.11
N TRP A 397 18.48 0.64 0.95
CA TRP A 397 18.80 -0.79 0.92
C TRP A 397 18.12 -1.53 -0.22
N ALA A 398 18.91 -2.12 -1.12
CA ALA A 398 18.44 -3.15 -2.05
C ALA A 398 18.85 -4.53 -1.52
N ASP A 399 17.87 -5.40 -1.25
CA ASP A 399 18.07 -6.80 -0.88
C ASP A 399 17.53 -7.71 -1.99
N ASN A 400 18.41 -8.50 -2.60
CA ASN A 400 18.04 -9.54 -3.54
C ASN A 400 18.49 -10.92 -3.05
N ARG A 401 17.53 -11.74 -2.63
CA ARG A 401 17.74 -13.15 -2.26
C ARG A 401 17.65 -14.09 -3.47
N GLY A 402 17.27 -13.56 -4.63
CA GLY A 402 17.30 -14.22 -5.92
C GLY A 402 18.65 -14.11 -6.63
N ARG A 403 18.66 -14.53 -7.89
CA ARG A 403 19.82 -14.55 -8.79
C ARG A 403 20.03 -13.23 -9.54
N GLY A 404 19.11 -12.28 -9.40
CA GLY A 404 19.25 -10.93 -9.95
C GLY A 404 20.16 -10.05 -9.10
N SER A 405 20.54 -8.89 -9.64
CA SER A 405 21.37 -7.90 -8.94
C SER A 405 20.62 -7.17 -7.82
N ALA A 406 21.38 -6.58 -6.90
CA ALA A 406 20.89 -5.54 -5.99
C ALA A 406 21.53 -4.21 -6.41
N THR A 407 20.75 -3.15 -6.57
CA THR A 407 21.22 -1.87 -7.11
C THR A 407 20.73 -0.70 -6.26
N VAL A 408 21.65 0.13 -5.78
CA VAL A 408 21.33 1.39 -5.09
C VAL A 408 21.90 2.57 -5.88
N GLN A 409 21.02 3.48 -6.30
CA GLN A 409 21.41 4.68 -7.05
C GLN A 409 21.03 5.94 -6.27
N LEU A 410 22.01 6.79 -5.97
CA LEU A 410 21.80 8.09 -5.34
C LEU A 410 22.41 9.17 -6.23
N GLU A 411 21.59 9.74 -7.14
CA GLU A 411 22.07 10.74 -8.11
C GLU A 411 22.31 12.11 -7.46
N GLY A 412 21.58 12.42 -6.38
CA GLY A 412 21.67 13.69 -5.66
C GLY A 412 20.83 13.73 -4.39
N GLY A 413 21.11 14.69 -3.52
CA GLY A 413 20.48 14.84 -2.21
C GLY A 413 21.33 14.34 -1.05
N THR A 414 20.74 14.26 0.14
CA THR A 414 21.46 13.85 1.37
C THR A 414 20.90 12.56 1.95
N VAL A 415 21.79 11.62 2.24
CA VAL A 415 21.52 10.44 3.07
C VAL A 415 22.26 10.61 4.39
N THR A 416 21.55 10.44 5.51
CA THR A 416 22.12 10.45 6.86
C THR A 416 21.65 9.23 7.63
N THR A 417 22.57 8.38 8.08
CA THR A 417 22.25 7.21 8.91
C THR A 417 22.96 7.31 10.26
N ALA A 418 22.30 6.97 11.36
CA ALA A 418 22.88 6.98 12.69
C ALA A 418 22.52 5.74 13.53
N GLY A 419 23.50 4.93 13.88
CA GLY A 419 23.34 3.78 14.78
C GLY A 419 24.46 2.75 14.66
N LYS A 420 24.50 1.79 15.59
CA LYS A 420 25.47 0.68 15.50
C LYS A 420 25.07 -0.27 14.37
N GLY A 421 26.03 -0.71 13.55
CA GLY A 421 25.76 -1.64 12.44
C GLY A 421 24.87 -1.05 11.34
N ALA A 422 24.77 0.29 11.29
CA ALA A 422 23.89 1.01 10.39
C ALA A 422 24.59 1.34 9.07
N TYR A 423 23.84 1.45 7.96
CA TYR A 423 24.43 1.68 6.63
C TYR A 423 23.79 2.88 5.91
N GLY A 424 24.62 3.62 5.18
CA GLY A 424 24.17 4.68 4.27
C GLY A 424 23.48 4.08 3.06
N LEU A 425 24.28 3.47 2.19
CA LEU A 425 23.84 2.71 1.02
C LEU A 425 24.21 1.23 1.21
N LEU A 426 23.26 0.31 1.07
CA LEU A 426 23.48 -1.14 1.08
C LEU A 426 22.91 -1.80 -0.17
N ALA A 427 23.76 -2.43 -0.98
CA ALA A 427 23.34 -3.36 -2.03
C ALA A 427 23.75 -4.78 -1.63
N GLY A 428 22.78 -5.68 -1.43
CA GLY A 428 23.01 -7.07 -1.04
C GLY A 428 22.37 -8.06 -2.03
N ALA A 429 23.18 -8.69 -2.89
CA ALA A 429 22.77 -9.62 -3.94
C ALA A 429 23.11 -11.08 -3.57
N TYR A 430 22.50 -11.56 -2.49
CA TYR A 430 22.89 -12.78 -1.78
C TYR A 430 22.58 -14.10 -2.51
N GLY A 431 21.63 -14.12 -3.47
CA GLY A 431 21.18 -15.35 -4.13
C GLY A 431 21.87 -15.70 -5.45
N GLY A 432 22.84 -14.89 -5.91
CA GLY A 432 23.63 -15.18 -7.12
C GLY A 432 23.75 -14.03 -8.13
N GLY A 433 23.58 -12.77 -7.71
CA GLY A 433 23.78 -11.60 -8.55
C GLY A 433 24.94 -10.70 -8.09
N SER A 434 25.09 -9.55 -8.77
CA SER A 434 26.06 -8.50 -8.42
C SER A 434 25.44 -7.43 -7.52
N ALA A 435 26.25 -6.81 -6.66
CA ALA A 435 25.87 -5.63 -5.87
C ALA A 435 26.40 -4.36 -6.54
N VAL A 436 25.50 -3.44 -6.91
CA VAL A 436 25.83 -2.21 -7.64
C VAL A 436 25.45 -0.99 -6.80
N VAL A 437 26.37 -0.04 -6.64
CA VAL A 437 26.11 1.23 -5.94
C VAL A 437 26.63 2.43 -6.74
N ASP A 438 25.70 3.28 -7.20
CA ASP A 438 26.01 4.48 -7.98
C ASP A 438 25.79 5.74 -7.12
N LEU A 439 26.82 6.54 -6.87
CA LEU A 439 26.73 7.82 -6.15
C LEU A 439 27.07 9.01 -7.08
N GLY A 440 26.06 9.79 -7.46
CA GLY A 440 26.20 10.97 -8.32
C GLY A 440 26.93 12.16 -7.68
N THR A 441 27.37 13.10 -8.50
CA THR A 441 28.21 14.24 -8.08
C THR A 441 27.58 15.15 -7.02
N ASP A 442 26.25 15.29 -7.06
CA ASP A 442 25.49 16.17 -6.16
C ASP A 442 24.96 15.43 -4.92
N ALA A 443 25.37 14.17 -4.73
CA ALA A 443 24.94 13.33 -3.62
C ALA A 443 25.90 13.42 -2.41
N THR A 444 25.34 13.26 -1.21
CA THR A 444 26.13 13.15 0.02
C THR A 444 25.58 12.09 0.96
N VAL A 445 26.43 11.15 1.36
CA VAL A 445 26.17 10.13 2.37
C VAL A 445 26.96 10.46 3.64
N ARG A 446 26.29 10.49 4.80
CA ARG A 446 26.90 10.64 6.13
C ARG A 446 26.43 9.54 7.05
N VAL A 447 27.36 8.76 7.61
CA VAL A 447 27.03 7.69 8.55
C VAL A 447 27.67 7.95 9.90
N TYR A 448 26.92 7.66 10.97
CA TYR A 448 27.34 7.82 12.35
C TYR A 448 27.07 6.53 13.12
N GLY A 449 28.01 6.09 13.95
CA GLY A 449 27.84 4.91 14.82
C GLY A 449 28.94 3.87 14.64
N ALA A 450 29.03 2.93 15.58
CA ALA A 450 30.04 1.89 15.55
C ALA A 450 29.68 0.77 14.56
N ASP A 451 30.69 0.22 13.88
CA ASP A 451 30.55 -0.87 12.90
C ASP A 451 29.60 -0.50 11.74
N ALA A 452 29.52 0.79 11.43
CA ALA A 452 28.59 1.38 10.48
C ALA A 452 29.33 1.85 9.21
N ASP A 453 28.87 1.40 8.04
CA ASP A 453 29.53 1.66 6.75
C ASP A 453 28.80 2.74 5.93
N GLY A 454 29.55 3.61 5.25
CA GLY A 454 29.00 4.64 4.35
C GLY A 454 28.29 4.01 3.15
N ILE A 455 29.04 3.25 2.38
CA ILE A 455 28.59 2.38 1.29
C ILE A 455 28.96 0.93 1.64
N ARG A 456 28.05 0.00 1.38
CA ARG A 456 28.26 -1.43 1.55
C ARG A 456 27.71 -2.20 0.34
N ALA A 457 28.56 -2.96 -0.34
CA ALA A 457 28.18 -3.79 -1.47
C ALA A 457 28.55 -5.26 -1.20
N GLU A 458 27.53 -6.13 -1.11
CA GLU A 458 27.67 -7.57 -0.87
C GLU A 458 27.11 -8.35 -2.05
N GLY A 459 27.98 -8.89 -2.90
CA GLY A 459 27.58 -9.55 -4.14
C GLY A 459 28.06 -10.99 -4.22
N ALA A 460 27.20 -11.89 -4.70
CA ALA A 460 27.56 -13.29 -4.90
C ALA A 460 28.40 -13.52 -6.18
N THR A 461 28.34 -12.61 -7.15
CA THR A 461 29.04 -12.72 -8.44
C THR A 461 29.84 -11.47 -8.82
N GLY A 462 30.07 -10.55 -7.88
CA GLY A 462 30.75 -9.28 -8.14
C GLY A 462 30.19 -8.11 -7.32
N PHE A 463 30.97 -7.05 -7.20
CA PHE A 463 30.47 -5.71 -6.86
C PHE A 463 30.92 -4.68 -7.89
N ASP A 464 30.19 -3.56 -7.92
CA ASP A 464 30.45 -2.39 -8.76
C ASP A 464 30.08 -1.14 -7.95
N VAL A 465 31.06 -0.29 -7.63
CA VAL A 465 30.91 0.85 -6.70
C VAL A 465 31.45 2.13 -7.31
N ASP A 466 30.54 2.93 -7.87
CA ASP A 466 30.81 4.18 -8.56
C ASP A 466 30.60 5.38 -7.61
N VAL A 467 31.65 6.15 -7.33
CA VAL A 467 31.61 7.24 -6.34
C VAL A 467 32.04 8.58 -6.93
N ALA A 468 31.07 9.40 -7.34
CA ALA A 468 31.29 10.77 -7.81
C ALA A 468 30.94 11.85 -6.77
N GLY A 469 30.13 11.52 -5.76
CA GLY A 469 29.67 12.43 -4.71
C GLY A 469 30.57 12.48 -3.47
N ARG A 470 29.93 12.64 -2.30
CA ARG A 470 30.59 12.68 -0.99
C ARG A 470 30.16 11.52 -0.09
N VAL A 471 31.12 10.85 0.55
CA VAL A 471 30.86 9.78 1.52
C VAL A 471 31.64 10.01 2.81
N THR A 472 30.98 9.85 3.96
CA THR A 472 31.61 9.75 5.27
C THR A 472 31.17 8.46 5.97
N GLY A 473 32.15 7.60 6.28
CA GLY A 473 31.95 6.36 7.03
C GLY A 473 31.63 6.57 8.51
N GLY A 474 31.28 5.48 9.20
CA GLY A 474 30.96 5.49 10.62
C GLY A 474 32.19 5.46 11.53
N ALA A 475 32.14 4.65 12.58
CA ALA A 475 33.17 4.50 13.61
C ALA A 475 33.39 3.02 13.98
N GLY A 476 34.33 2.74 14.88
CA GLY A 476 34.67 1.35 15.23
C GLY A 476 35.26 0.62 14.02
N ASN A 477 34.72 -0.54 13.66
CA ASN A 477 35.18 -1.28 12.48
C ASN A 477 34.53 -0.84 11.16
N GLY A 478 33.67 0.19 11.18
CA GLY A 478 32.97 0.72 10.01
C GLY A 478 33.93 1.39 9.00
N ALA A 479 33.55 1.42 7.73
CA ALA A 479 34.34 2.04 6.65
C ALA A 479 33.55 3.12 5.91
N ALA A 480 34.20 3.94 5.09
CA ALA A 480 33.47 4.77 4.13
C ALA A 480 32.88 3.92 3.00
N ILE A 481 33.65 2.94 2.50
CA ILE A 481 33.23 1.95 1.51
C ILE A 481 33.63 0.56 2.03
N ARG A 482 32.70 -0.39 1.98
CA ARG A 482 32.96 -1.82 2.20
C ARG A 482 32.44 -2.66 1.04
N THR A 483 33.26 -3.57 0.56
CA THR A 483 32.93 -4.54 -0.48
C THR A 483 33.14 -5.97 0.03
N ILE A 484 32.27 -6.89 -0.38
CA ILE A 484 32.32 -8.31 -0.02
C ILE A 484 31.86 -9.12 -1.24
N SER A 485 32.78 -9.74 -1.98
CA SER A 485 32.48 -10.66 -3.09
C SER A 485 33.66 -11.56 -3.40
N GLY A 486 33.55 -12.87 -3.15
CA GLY A 486 34.61 -13.83 -3.52
C GLY A 486 34.89 -13.95 -5.03
N ALA A 487 34.21 -13.17 -5.87
CA ALA A 487 34.46 -13.01 -7.31
C ALA A 487 35.18 -11.69 -7.66
N GLY A 488 35.54 -10.86 -6.67
CA GLY A 488 36.11 -9.53 -6.87
C GLY A 488 35.08 -8.47 -7.28
N GLY A 489 35.56 -7.35 -7.80
CA GLY A 489 34.73 -6.24 -8.29
C GLY A 489 35.50 -4.92 -8.48
N GLU A 490 34.79 -3.88 -8.91
CA GLU A 490 35.36 -2.55 -9.20
C GLU A 490 34.92 -1.49 -8.18
N ILE A 491 35.85 -0.60 -7.78
CA ILE A 491 35.60 0.59 -6.94
C ILE A 491 36.21 1.81 -7.62
N ASP A 492 35.36 2.67 -8.20
CA ASP A 492 35.79 3.82 -8.99
C ASP A 492 35.45 5.14 -8.28
N ILE A 493 36.49 5.83 -7.76
CA ILE A 493 36.34 7.12 -7.06
C ILE A 493 36.61 8.26 -8.05
N ALA A 494 35.55 8.88 -8.58
CA ALA A 494 35.65 9.85 -9.67
C ALA A 494 36.33 11.17 -9.28
N SER A 495 36.72 11.96 -10.29
CA SER A 495 37.37 13.26 -10.05
C SER A 495 36.42 14.23 -9.35
N GLY A 496 36.87 14.82 -8.25
CA GLY A 496 36.06 15.71 -7.40
C GLY A 496 35.28 15.01 -6.29
N ALA A 497 35.19 13.67 -6.31
CA ALA A 497 34.60 12.89 -5.22
C ALA A 497 35.43 13.03 -3.94
N ILE A 498 34.77 12.94 -2.78
CA ILE A 498 35.41 13.04 -1.46
C ILE A 498 34.90 11.90 -0.57
N VAL A 499 35.79 10.96 -0.25
CA VAL A 499 35.51 9.77 0.56
C VAL A 499 36.33 9.87 1.85
N THR A 500 35.66 9.78 3.00
CA THR A 500 36.26 10.07 4.31
C THR A 500 35.90 8.99 5.32
N ALA A 501 36.88 8.50 6.06
CA ALA A 501 36.70 7.43 7.05
C ALA A 501 35.74 7.75 8.21
N GLY A 502 35.48 9.03 8.46
CA GLY A 502 34.68 9.46 9.61
C GLY A 502 35.40 9.20 10.94
N GLY A 503 34.81 8.37 11.79
CA GLY A 503 35.30 8.09 13.14
C GLY A 503 36.08 6.77 13.29
N SER A 504 36.16 5.92 12.27
CA SER A 504 36.91 4.65 12.33
C SER A 504 38.38 4.81 11.97
N GLY A 505 38.70 5.80 11.13
CA GLY A 505 39.99 5.91 10.46
C GLY A 505 40.11 5.06 9.19
N ILE A 506 39.12 4.22 8.86
CA ILE A 506 39.12 3.32 7.70
C ILE A 506 38.27 3.87 6.55
N VAL A 507 38.85 4.04 5.36
CA VAL A 507 38.15 4.59 4.18
C VAL A 507 37.64 3.49 3.23
N ILE A 508 38.45 2.47 2.91
CA ILE A 508 38.06 1.36 2.03
C ILE A 508 38.40 0.02 2.70
N VAL A 509 37.47 -0.93 2.65
CA VAL A 509 37.72 -2.33 3.02
C VAL A 509 37.11 -3.28 1.99
N ASP A 510 37.95 -4.04 1.29
CA ASP A 510 37.52 -5.32 0.71
C ASP A 510 37.88 -6.47 1.66
N TRP A 511 37.22 -7.62 1.50
CA TRP A 511 37.36 -8.82 2.32
C TRP A 511 38.00 -10.00 1.58
N ASN A 512 37.62 -10.24 0.33
CA ASN A 512 38.02 -11.39 -0.49
C ASN A 512 37.65 -11.12 -1.95
N GLY A 513 38.41 -11.72 -2.88
CA GLY A 513 38.21 -11.60 -4.32
C GLY A 513 39.04 -10.46 -4.90
N ASP A 514 39.30 -10.51 -6.21
CA ASP A 514 40.21 -9.56 -6.87
C ASP A 514 39.56 -8.16 -6.95
N ALA A 515 39.96 -7.23 -6.08
CA ALA A 515 39.44 -5.87 -6.05
C ALA A 515 40.22 -4.95 -7.01
N VAL A 516 39.50 -4.19 -7.85
CA VAL A 516 40.07 -3.17 -8.73
C VAL A 516 39.65 -1.79 -8.24
N VAL A 517 40.57 -1.04 -7.66
CA VAL A 517 40.31 0.27 -7.05
C VAL A 517 40.98 1.38 -7.85
N THR A 518 40.19 2.22 -8.52
CA THR A 518 40.68 3.41 -9.23
C THR A 518 40.34 4.68 -8.47
N VAL A 519 41.34 5.44 -8.05
CA VAL A 519 41.11 6.72 -7.36
C VAL A 519 41.50 7.89 -8.25
N LYS A 520 40.52 8.76 -8.54
CA LYS A 520 40.67 10.01 -9.30
C LYS A 520 40.33 11.24 -8.44
N GLY A 521 39.61 11.04 -7.32
CA GLY A 521 39.20 12.05 -6.34
C GLY A 521 40.05 12.08 -5.06
N HIS A 522 39.46 12.51 -3.95
CA HIS A 522 40.11 12.55 -2.64
C HIS A 522 39.60 11.43 -1.73
N ILE A 523 40.53 10.68 -1.11
CA ILE A 523 40.23 9.73 -0.04
C ILE A 523 41.05 10.08 1.22
N ASP A 524 40.45 9.92 2.40
CA ASP A 524 41.00 10.27 3.71
C ASP A 524 40.72 9.13 4.70
N GLY A 525 41.77 8.38 5.09
CA GLY A 525 41.71 7.18 5.93
C GLY A 525 42.49 5.97 5.37
N GLU A 526 42.47 4.88 6.12
CA GLU A 526 43.18 3.62 5.85
C GLU A 526 42.45 2.74 4.82
N VAL A 527 43.23 2.04 3.98
CA VAL A 527 42.74 1.14 2.93
C VAL A 527 43.21 -0.29 3.22
N PHE A 528 42.30 -1.25 3.13
CA PHE A 528 42.58 -2.69 3.27
C PHE A 528 41.89 -3.47 2.14
N LEU A 529 42.64 -4.19 1.30
CA LEU A 529 42.05 -4.93 0.16
C LEU A 529 41.84 -6.44 0.43
N GLY A 530 42.43 -6.98 1.50
CA GLY A 530 42.06 -8.31 1.99
C GLY A 530 42.75 -9.45 1.27
N ALA A 531 42.02 -10.22 0.46
CA ALA A 531 42.49 -11.48 -0.12
C ALA A 531 41.94 -11.74 -1.53
N GLY A 532 42.71 -11.34 -2.52
CA GLY A 532 42.55 -11.58 -3.96
C GLY A 532 43.86 -11.20 -4.62
N ASP A 533 43.95 -11.23 -5.95
CA ASP A 533 45.03 -10.53 -6.65
C ASP A 533 44.58 -9.06 -6.87
N ASP A 534 44.84 -8.21 -5.88
CA ASP A 534 44.24 -6.88 -5.76
C ASP A 534 44.98 -5.81 -6.58
N SER A 535 44.27 -4.76 -7.01
CA SER A 535 44.88 -3.62 -7.70
C SER A 535 44.37 -2.28 -7.21
N PHE A 536 45.31 -1.37 -6.95
CA PHE A 536 45.05 -0.01 -6.46
C PHE A 536 45.82 1.01 -7.30
N THR A 537 45.07 1.92 -7.95
CA THR A 537 45.63 2.94 -8.84
C THR A 537 45.29 4.34 -8.34
N LEU A 538 46.30 5.17 -8.12
CA LEU A 538 46.12 6.60 -7.85
C LEU A 538 46.35 7.42 -9.12
N GLU A 539 45.29 7.90 -9.77
CA GLU A 539 45.43 8.80 -10.92
C GLU A 539 46.02 10.16 -10.52
N ALA A 540 46.63 10.86 -11.48
CA ALA A 540 47.35 12.12 -11.25
C ALA A 540 46.48 13.29 -10.71
N THR A 541 45.15 13.15 -10.69
CA THR A 541 44.22 14.13 -10.08
C THR A 541 43.83 13.77 -8.64
N ALA A 542 44.20 12.58 -8.17
CA ALA A 542 43.81 12.09 -6.86
C ALA A 542 44.57 12.77 -5.72
N SER A 543 44.00 12.70 -4.51
CA SER A 543 44.72 13.07 -3.28
C SER A 543 44.46 12.06 -2.16
N PHE A 544 45.56 11.50 -1.65
CA PHE A 544 45.63 10.55 -0.55
C PHE A 544 46.70 11.02 0.44
N ASP A 545 46.42 10.93 1.74
CA ASP A 545 47.43 11.18 2.77
C ASP A 545 48.17 9.86 3.08
N PHE A 546 49.39 9.74 2.54
CA PHE A 546 50.27 8.59 2.73
C PHE A 546 50.79 8.41 4.18
N SER A 547 50.30 9.18 5.16
CA SER A 547 50.45 8.84 6.58
C SER A 547 49.46 7.76 7.05
N HIS A 548 48.42 7.46 6.27
CA HIS A 548 47.53 6.32 6.49
C HIS A 548 48.13 4.99 6.02
N VAL A 549 47.59 3.89 6.55
CA VAL A 549 47.88 2.53 6.09
C VAL A 549 47.25 2.32 4.71
N LEU A 550 48.04 1.77 3.79
CA LEU A 550 47.59 1.18 2.54
C LEU A 550 48.06 -0.27 2.56
N ASP A 551 47.15 -1.17 2.88
CA ASP A 551 47.35 -2.61 2.83
C ASP A 551 46.86 -3.12 1.46
N GLY A 552 47.82 -3.49 0.61
CA GLY A 552 47.60 -3.79 -0.80
C GLY A 552 46.92 -5.12 -1.07
N GLY A 553 46.66 -5.93 -0.04
CA GLY A 553 46.10 -7.27 -0.17
C GLY A 553 46.99 -8.34 0.45
N SER A 554 46.63 -9.59 0.18
CA SER A 554 47.43 -10.77 0.51
C SER A 554 47.56 -11.74 -0.67
N GLY A 555 47.38 -11.22 -1.88
CA GLY A 555 47.52 -11.93 -3.14
C GLY A 555 48.97 -12.24 -3.50
N ASP A 556 49.14 -13.10 -4.50
CA ASP A 556 50.46 -13.37 -5.07
C ASP A 556 50.84 -12.28 -6.09
N ASN A 557 49.86 -11.54 -6.64
CA ASN A 557 50.04 -10.55 -7.71
C ASN A 557 49.53 -9.14 -7.37
N ASP A 558 49.43 -8.75 -6.10
CA ASP A 558 48.94 -7.41 -5.71
C ASP A 558 49.70 -6.26 -6.39
N HIS A 559 48.97 -5.25 -6.86
CA HIS A 559 49.48 -4.17 -7.70
C HIS A 559 49.12 -2.77 -7.18
N LEU A 560 50.15 -2.00 -6.82
CA LEU A 560 50.05 -0.58 -6.48
C LEU A 560 50.68 0.27 -7.59
N THR A 561 49.91 1.16 -8.21
CA THR A 561 50.32 2.02 -9.34
C THR A 561 50.11 3.51 -9.07
#